data_AF-A0A3L6SN73-F1
#
_entry.id   AF-A0A3L6SN73-F1
#
_cell.length_a   1.000
_cell.length_b   1.000
_cell.length_c   1.000
_cell.angle_alpha   90.00
_cell.angle_beta   90.00
_cell.angle_gamma   90.00
#
_symmetry.space_group_name_H-M   'P 1'
#
loop_
_entity.id
_entity.type
_entity.pdbx_description
1 polymer ?
#
loop_
_entity_poly.entity_id
_entity_poly.type
_entity_poly.pdbx_seq_one_letter_code
_entity_poly.pdbx_strand_id
1 'polypeptide(L)'
;MERLLKVFIYHDGAKPIFHSPELKGIYASEGWFMKLMEANQNFVVRDPNRAHLFYLPYSSRQLEHNLYVPGSNTIEPLSIFVKNYIDMISAKYPYWNRTKGADHFFVACHDWGPYTTKLHDELRKNTIKVLCNADLSEGIFIRGKDVSLPATFLRAPRRPLRDWGGDQLRRELSLLSLQGRCTVEFDLYFSSFGVTRMPI
;
A
#
# COMPACT_ATOMS: atom_id res chain seq x y z
N MET A 1 18.31 23.04 -4.08
CA MET A 1 19.03 21.78 -3.80
C MET A 1 17.98 20.73 -3.52
N GLU A 2 17.72 19.82 -4.45
CA GLU A 2 16.71 18.78 -4.28
C GLU A 2 17.19 17.78 -3.22
N ARG A 3 16.42 17.60 -2.15
CA ARG A 3 16.67 16.56 -1.14
C ARG A 3 15.93 15.32 -1.61
N LEU A 4 16.67 14.29 -2.01
CA LEU A 4 16.11 12.96 -2.28
C LEU A 4 15.29 12.49 -1.07
N LEU A 5 14.10 11.94 -1.34
CA LEU A 5 13.26 11.33 -0.32
C LEU A 5 14.05 10.24 0.43
N LYS A 6 13.85 10.14 1.75
CA LYS A 6 14.46 9.13 2.60
C LYS A 6 13.38 8.39 3.35
N VAL A 7 13.38 7.07 3.23
CA VAL A 7 12.35 6.18 3.78
C VAL A 7 13.00 5.22 4.74
N PHE A 8 12.49 5.17 5.97
CA PHE A 8 12.80 4.06 6.89
C PHE A 8 11.73 2.99 6.71
N ILE A 9 12.15 1.73 6.61
CA ILE A 9 11.24 0.60 6.49
C ILE A 9 11.24 -0.11 7.84
N TYR A 10 10.08 -0.28 8.47
CA TYR A 10 10.00 -1.12 9.66
C TYR A 10 10.39 -2.55 9.32
N HIS A 11 11.27 -3.15 10.12
CA HIS A 11 11.70 -4.54 9.94
C HIS A 11 10.83 -5.55 10.71
N ASP A 12 9.90 -5.04 11.50
CA ASP A 12 9.02 -5.85 12.35
C ASP A 12 7.92 -6.54 11.56
N GLY A 13 7.51 -7.70 12.06
CA GLY A 13 6.45 -8.51 11.48
C GLY A 13 6.96 -9.80 10.84
N ALA A 14 6.14 -10.84 10.88
CA ALA A 14 6.51 -12.17 10.39
C ALA A 14 6.11 -12.37 8.92
N LYS A 15 6.97 -13.05 8.17
CA LYS A 15 6.58 -13.61 6.88
C LYS A 15 5.48 -14.68 7.09
N PRO A 16 4.54 -14.84 6.14
CA PRO A 16 4.52 -14.23 4.82
C PRO A 16 3.74 -12.91 4.76
N ILE A 17 3.29 -12.33 5.87
CA ILE A 17 2.48 -11.09 5.82
C ILE A 17 3.35 -9.87 5.53
N PHE A 18 4.53 -9.80 6.16
CA PHE A 18 5.47 -8.69 6.02
C PHE A 18 6.62 -9.06 5.08
N HIS A 19 7.18 -8.07 4.38
CA HIS A 19 8.39 -8.22 3.56
C HIS A 19 8.33 -9.40 2.56
N SER A 20 7.14 -9.68 2.05
CA SER A 20 6.82 -10.88 1.25
C SER A 20 5.90 -10.49 0.09
N PRO A 21 6.46 -9.91 -0.97
CA PRO A 21 5.68 -9.31 -2.05
C PRO A 21 4.98 -10.36 -2.93
N GLU A 22 3.71 -10.12 -3.29
CA GLU A 22 3.03 -10.82 -4.38
C GLU A 22 3.31 -10.09 -5.70
N LEU A 23 4.05 -10.72 -6.60
CA LEU A 23 4.55 -10.07 -7.83
C LEU A 23 3.64 -10.32 -9.05
N LYS A 24 2.49 -10.97 -8.86
CA LYS A 24 1.60 -11.41 -9.93
C LYS A 24 0.14 -11.12 -9.61
N GLY A 25 -0.69 -11.26 -10.64
CA GLY A 25 -2.11 -11.03 -10.57
C GLY A 25 -2.40 -9.55 -10.34
N ILE A 26 -3.54 -9.30 -9.70
CA ILE A 26 -4.09 -7.97 -9.47
C ILE A 26 -3.25 -7.20 -8.41
N TYR A 27 -2.68 -7.89 -7.42
CA TYR A 27 -1.85 -7.28 -6.35
C TYR A 27 -0.41 -6.95 -6.78
N ALA A 28 -0.06 -7.14 -8.06
CA ALA A 28 1.32 -7.04 -8.51
C ALA A 28 1.94 -5.65 -8.26
N SER A 29 1.19 -4.56 -8.44
CA SER A 29 1.72 -3.21 -8.20
C SER A 29 2.18 -3.00 -6.75
N GLU A 30 1.43 -3.52 -5.77
CA GLU A 30 1.80 -3.50 -4.35
C GLU A 30 3.09 -4.28 -4.10
N GLY A 31 3.17 -5.51 -4.60
CA GLY A 31 4.34 -6.35 -4.39
C GLY A 31 5.59 -5.82 -5.08
N TRP A 32 5.45 -5.26 -6.29
CA TRP A 32 6.58 -4.62 -6.98
C TRP A 32 7.03 -3.35 -6.27
N PHE A 33 6.11 -2.53 -5.75
CA PHE A 33 6.49 -1.39 -4.91
C PHE A 33 7.34 -1.84 -3.72
N MET A 34 6.86 -2.83 -2.96
CA MET A 34 7.57 -3.36 -1.79
C MET A 34 8.97 -3.85 -2.17
N LYS A 35 9.07 -4.69 -3.21
CA LYS A 35 10.34 -5.24 -3.69
C LYS A 35 11.32 -4.17 -4.15
N LEU A 36 10.85 -3.18 -4.91
CA LEU A 36 11.69 -2.11 -5.43
C LEU A 36 12.13 -1.15 -4.32
N MET A 37 11.22 -0.80 -3.40
CA MET A 37 11.51 0.06 -2.27
C MET A 37 12.57 -0.58 -1.36
N GLU A 38 12.40 -1.84 -0.96
CA GLU A 38 13.36 -2.55 -0.11
C GLU A 38 14.74 -2.73 -0.75
N ALA A 39 14.81 -2.87 -2.08
CA ALA A 39 16.07 -2.99 -2.80
C ALA A 39 16.80 -1.66 -3.04
N ASN A 40 16.12 -0.51 -2.90
CA ASN A 40 16.65 0.78 -3.33
C ASN A 40 17.49 1.47 -2.25
N GLN A 41 18.82 1.45 -2.43
CA GLN A 41 19.78 2.06 -1.50
C GLN A 41 19.77 3.60 -1.51
N ASN A 42 19.19 4.24 -2.53
CA ASN A 42 19.13 5.70 -2.61
C ASN A 42 17.97 6.27 -1.81
N PHE A 43 16.84 5.55 -1.70
CA PHE A 43 15.69 5.99 -0.90
C PHE A 43 15.74 5.43 0.53
N VAL A 44 16.17 4.19 0.72
CA VAL A 44 16.11 3.54 2.04
C VAL A 44 17.22 4.02 2.96
N VAL A 45 16.85 4.35 4.19
CA VAL A 45 17.80 4.68 5.27
C VAL A 45 17.70 3.67 6.40
N ARG A 46 18.86 3.37 7.00
CA ARG A 46 18.95 2.52 8.20
C ARG A 46 18.75 3.32 9.49
N ASP A 47 19.16 4.58 9.50
CA ASP A 47 18.95 5.48 10.63
C ASP A 47 17.59 6.18 10.49
N PRO A 48 16.61 5.87 11.36
CA PRO A 48 15.28 6.48 11.30
C PRO A 48 15.31 8.00 11.55
N ASN A 49 16.34 8.55 12.19
CA ASN A 49 16.47 10.00 12.39
C ASN A 49 16.74 10.76 11.07
N ARG A 50 17.19 10.04 10.03
CA ARG A 50 17.42 10.58 8.68
C ARG A 50 16.23 10.37 7.75
N ALA A 51 15.17 9.70 8.21
CA ALA A 51 14.01 9.40 7.41
C ALA A 51 13.05 10.60 7.34
N HIS A 52 12.48 10.81 6.15
CA HIS A 52 11.38 11.73 5.93
C HIS A 52 10.03 11.02 6.08
N LEU A 53 9.96 9.75 5.69
CA LEU A 53 8.76 8.91 5.77
C LEU A 53 9.09 7.52 6.32
N PHE A 54 8.08 6.86 6.87
CA PHE A 54 8.18 5.53 7.45
C PHE A 54 7.23 4.57 6.73
N TYR A 55 7.78 3.51 6.14
CA TYR A 55 7.03 2.52 5.40
C TYR A 55 6.59 1.36 6.30
N LEU A 56 5.31 1.00 6.22
CA LEU A 56 4.70 -0.18 6.85
C LEU A 56 4.62 -1.32 5.80
N PRO A 57 5.52 -2.31 5.82
CA PRO A 57 5.72 -3.25 4.71
C PRO A 57 4.86 -4.52 4.85
N TYR A 58 3.57 -4.38 5.14
CA TYR A 58 2.62 -5.51 5.10
C TYR A 58 2.00 -5.63 3.71
N SER A 59 1.68 -6.85 3.30
CA SER A 59 0.95 -7.10 2.05
C SER A 59 -0.53 -7.37 2.32
N SER A 60 -1.40 -6.64 1.62
CA SER A 60 -2.85 -6.85 1.71
C SER A 60 -3.27 -8.21 1.16
N ARG A 61 -2.57 -8.69 0.12
CA ARG A 61 -2.77 -10.05 -0.40
C ARG A 61 -2.39 -11.11 0.62
N GLN A 62 -1.27 -10.92 1.32
CA GLN A 62 -0.82 -11.90 2.30
C GLN A 62 -1.71 -11.87 3.55
N LEU A 63 -2.22 -10.71 3.95
CA LEU A 63 -3.24 -10.62 5.00
C LEU A 63 -4.49 -11.43 4.61
N GLU A 64 -5.02 -11.25 3.41
CA GLU A 64 -6.18 -12.00 2.93
C GLU A 64 -5.90 -13.50 2.89
N HIS A 65 -4.80 -13.93 2.25
CA HIS A 65 -4.51 -15.35 2.09
C HIS A 65 -4.31 -16.09 3.42
N ASN A 66 -3.74 -15.43 4.44
CA ASN A 66 -3.38 -16.08 5.69
C ASN A 66 -4.42 -15.92 6.81
N LEU A 67 -5.28 -14.88 6.74
CA LEU A 67 -6.17 -14.53 7.85
C LEU A 67 -7.65 -14.49 7.47
N TYR A 68 -7.99 -14.39 6.18
CA TYR A 68 -9.39 -14.38 5.78
C TYR A 68 -10.02 -15.77 5.89
N VAL A 69 -11.22 -15.83 6.46
CA VAL A 69 -12.02 -17.04 6.55
C VAL A 69 -13.08 -17.01 5.43
N PRO A 70 -13.00 -17.91 4.43
CA PRO A 70 -13.99 -17.96 3.35
C PRO A 70 -15.42 -18.09 3.88
N GLY A 71 -16.34 -17.28 3.35
CA GLY A 71 -17.76 -17.27 3.75
C GLY A 71 -18.07 -16.50 5.04
N SER A 72 -17.08 -15.95 5.73
CA SER A 72 -17.29 -15.14 6.94
C SER A 72 -17.90 -13.76 6.67
N ASN A 73 -17.77 -13.26 5.44
CA ASN A 73 -18.22 -11.92 5.01
C ASN A 73 -17.71 -10.77 5.91
N THR A 74 -16.57 -10.97 6.58
CA THR A 74 -15.95 -9.95 7.44
C THR A 74 -14.44 -9.82 7.20
N ILE A 75 -13.95 -8.58 7.19
CA ILE A 75 -12.53 -8.23 7.14
C ILE A 75 -11.94 -7.98 8.54
N GLU A 76 -12.74 -8.19 9.58
CA GLU A 76 -12.36 -7.91 10.96
C GLU A 76 -11.09 -8.64 11.41
N PRO A 77 -10.84 -9.93 11.08
CA PRO A 77 -9.58 -10.59 11.46
C PRO A 77 -8.33 -9.88 10.93
N LEU A 78 -8.38 -9.39 9.68
CA LEU A 78 -7.28 -8.65 9.08
C LEU A 78 -7.12 -7.28 9.75
N SER A 79 -8.23 -6.62 10.07
CA SER A 79 -8.21 -5.31 10.70
C SER A 79 -7.69 -5.37 12.14
N ILE A 80 -8.04 -6.41 12.90
CA ILE A 80 -7.51 -6.67 14.24
C ILE A 80 -6.00 -6.93 14.15
N PHE A 81 -5.57 -7.75 13.19
CA PHE A 81 -4.15 -8.05 13.00
C PHE A 81 -3.33 -6.78 12.72
N VAL A 82 -3.77 -5.95 11.77
CA VAL A 82 -3.10 -4.70 11.44
C VAL A 82 -3.14 -3.73 12.62
N LYS A 83 -4.27 -3.61 13.33
CA LYS A 83 -4.38 -2.79 14.55
C LYS A 83 -3.32 -3.21 15.58
N ASN A 84 -3.23 -4.51 15.89
CA ASN A 84 -2.28 -5.02 16.88
C ASN A 84 -0.82 -4.78 16.45
N TYR A 85 -0.53 -4.88 15.15
CA TYR A 85 0.78 -4.53 14.61
C TYR A 85 1.10 -3.04 14.84
N ILE A 86 0.16 -2.13 14.58
CA ILE A 86 0.37 -0.69 14.82
C ILE A 86 0.49 -0.38 16.32
N ASP A 87 -0.32 -1.00 17.19
CA ASP A 87 -0.21 -0.85 18.64
C ASP A 87 1.18 -1.28 19.14
N MET A 88 1.72 -2.36 18.58
CA MET A 88 3.09 -2.81 18.88
C MET A 88 4.13 -1.81 18.35
N ILE A 89 4.00 -1.33 17.12
CA ILE A 89 4.92 -0.34 16.53
C ILE A 89 4.92 0.96 17.35
N SER A 90 3.76 1.45 17.76
CA SER A 90 3.61 2.68 18.54
C SER A 90 4.14 2.55 19.97
N ALA A 91 4.08 1.36 20.56
CA ALA A 91 4.70 1.07 21.85
C ALA A 91 6.23 0.91 21.74
N LYS A 92 6.72 0.31 20.65
CA LYS A 92 8.15 -0.02 20.47
C LYS A 92 8.99 1.16 20.00
N TYR A 93 8.45 2.01 19.12
CA TYR A 93 9.21 3.09 18.50
C TYR A 93 8.59 4.46 18.80
N PRO A 94 9.42 5.47 19.13
CA PRO A 94 8.92 6.82 19.39
C PRO A 94 8.39 7.52 18.13
N TYR A 95 8.73 7.03 16.93
CA TYR A 95 8.47 7.68 15.65
C TYR A 95 6.97 7.74 15.31
N TRP A 96 6.22 6.69 15.62
CA TRP A 96 4.77 6.68 15.41
C TRP A 96 4.09 7.81 16.20
N ASN A 97 4.42 7.91 17.50
CA ASN A 97 3.77 8.84 18.43
C ASN A 97 4.12 10.31 18.15
N ARG A 98 5.22 10.60 17.45
CA ARG A 98 5.62 11.96 17.05
C ARG A 98 4.57 12.64 16.18
N THR A 99 3.97 11.90 15.26
CA THR A 99 3.04 12.42 14.25
C THR A 99 1.68 11.71 14.31
N LYS A 100 1.53 10.74 15.21
CA LYS A 100 0.38 9.83 15.27
C LYS A 100 0.13 9.16 13.91
N GLY A 101 1.20 8.69 13.27
CA GLY A 101 1.12 8.00 11.99
C GLY A 101 1.08 8.90 10.74
N ALA A 102 1.18 10.22 10.84
CA ALA A 102 1.00 11.12 9.69
C ALA A 102 2.20 11.15 8.72
N ASP A 103 3.40 10.78 9.17
CA ASP A 103 4.59 10.57 8.34
C ASP A 103 4.83 9.08 8.01
N HIS A 104 3.83 8.23 8.30
CA HIS A 104 3.80 6.83 7.94
C HIS A 104 3.01 6.64 6.66
N PHE A 105 3.38 5.60 5.91
CA PHE A 105 2.61 5.17 4.76
C PHE A 105 2.59 3.66 4.61
N PHE A 106 1.54 3.15 3.97
CA PHE A 106 1.48 1.78 3.49
C PHE A 106 1.03 1.78 2.04
N VAL A 107 1.32 0.67 1.37
CA VAL A 107 0.91 0.44 -0.02
C VAL A 107 -0.06 -0.71 -0.03
N ALA A 108 -1.21 -0.54 -0.67
CA ALA A 108 -2.15 -1.61 -0.82
C ALA A 108 -2.91 -1.55 -2.14
N CYS A 109 -3.21 -2.71 -2.70
CA CYS A 109 -4.00 -2.83 -3.92
C CYS A 109 -5.26 -3.66 -3.69
N HIS A 110 -6.30 -3.42 -4.51
CA HIS A 110 -7.61 -4.10 -4.47
C HIS A 110 -8.42 -3.92 -3.18
N ASP A 111 -9.54 -4.65 -3.12
CA ASP A 111 -10.69 -4.36 -2.28
C ASP A 111 -10.44 -4.55 -0.78
N TRP A 112 -9.29 -5.10 -0.39
CA TRP A 112 -9.01 -5.46 1.00
C TRP A 112 -8.14 -4.42 1.69
N GLY A 113 -7.10 -3.96 0.98
CA GLY A 113 -6.05 -3.10 1.48
C GLY A 113 -6.54 -1.90 2.31
N PRO A 114 -7.36 -1.02 1.72
CA PRO A 114 -7.81 0.18 2.41
C PRO A 114 -8.73 -0.10 3.62
N TYR A 115 -9.45 -1.22 3.60
CA TYR A 115 -10.41 -1.55 4.65
C TYR A 115 -9.76 -2.23 5.87
N THR A 116 -8.53 -2.75 5.73
CA THR A 116 -7.76 -3.30 6.85
C THR A 116 -7.47 -2.26 7.95
N THR A 117 -7.56 -0.97 7.65
CA THR A 117 -7.28 0.09 8.64
C THR A 117 -8.49 0.45 9.50
N LYS A 118 -9.67 -0.15 9.27
CA LYS A 118 -10.95 0.31 9.86
C LYS A 118 -10.95 0.39 11.38
N LEU A 119 -10.21 -0.50 12.06
CA LEU A 119 -10.19 -0.61 13.51
C LEU A 119 -9.08 0.20 14.20
N HIS A 120 -8.28 0.97 13.45
CA HIS A 120 -7.26 1.83 14.03
C HIS A 120 -7.37 3.26 13.47
N ASP A 121 -7.85 4.18 14.30
CA ASP A 121 -8.26 5.51 13.84
C ASP A 121 -7.10 6.38 13.33
N GLU A 122 -5.94 6.33 13.99
CA GLU A 122 -4.75 7.06 13.53
C GLU A 122 -4.23 6.52 12.19
N LEU A 123 -4.06 5.20 12.07
CA LEU A 123 -3.72 4.54 10.80
C LEU A 123 -4.72 4.90 9.68
N ARG A 124 -6.02 4.89 9.99
CA ARG A 124 -7.05 5.19 8.98
C ARG A 124 -7.04 6.65 8.55
N LYS A 125 -6.90 7.59 9.48
CA LYS A 125 -7.08 9.03 9.20
C LYS A 125 -5.77 9.73 8.85
N ASN A 126 -4.70 9.46 9.59
CA ASN A 126 -3.45 10.23 9.54
C ASN A 126 -2.48 9.65 8.51
N THR A 127 -2.33 8.33 8.48
CA THR A 127 -1.36 7.66 7.60
C THR A 127 -1.68 7.87 6.12
N ILE A 128 -0.61 8.08 5.35
CA ILE A 128 -0.63 8.23 3.90
C ILE A 128 -0.94 6.86 3.29
N LYS A 129 -2.01 6.80 2.52
CA LYS A 129 -2.44 5.59 1.83
C LYS A 129 -2.00 5.65 0.39
N VAL A 130 -1.17 4.70 -0.02
CA VAL A 130 -0.77 4.53 -1.42
C VAL A 130 -1.62 3.40 -2.00
N LEU A 131 -2.67 3.74 -2.75
CA LEU A 131 -3.73 2.80 -3.12
C LEU A 131 -3.85 2.60 -4.63
N CYS A 132 -4.01 1.35 -5.05
CA CYS A 132 -4.39 1.06 -6.44
C CYS A 132 -5.82 1.50 -6.79
N ASN A 133 -6.71 1.51 -5.79
CA ASN A 133 -8.07 2.03 -5.94
C ASN A 133 -8.18 3.38 -5.21
N ALA A 134 -8.08 4.47 -5.97
CA ALA A 134 -8.20 5.83 -5.46
C ALA A 134 -9.66 6.30 -5.46
N ASP A 135 -10.53 5.50 -4.84
CA ASP A 135 -11.96 5.81 -4.75
C ASP A 135 -12.26 6.75 -3.57
N LEU A 136 -13.00 7.80 -3.87
CA LEU A 136 -13.40 8.87 -2.96
C LEU A 136 -14.76 8.63 -2.33
N SER A 137 -15.58 7.76 -2.93
CA SER A 137 -16.98 7.56 -2.57
C SER A 137 -17.17 7.13 -1.11
N GLU A 138 -16.24 6.33 -0.59
CA GLU A 138 -16.27 5.78 0.78
C GLU A 138 -15.42 6.60 1.79
N GLY A 139 -14.84 7.74 1.37
CA GLY A 139 -13.99 8.57 2.24
C GLY A 139 -12.69 7.89 2.68
N ILE A 140 -12.33 6.78 2.05
CA ILE A 140 -11.14 5.98 2.32
C ILE A 140 -9.91 6.65 1.70
N PHE A 141 -10.03 7.17 0.48
CA PHE A 141 -8.98 7.94 -0.17
C PHE A 141 -9.22 9.44 0.06
N ILE A 142 -8.21 10.14 0.58
CA ILE A 142 -8.27 11.58 0.87
C ILE A 142 -7.39 12.32 -0.13
N ARG A 143 -8.01 13.13 -1.00
CA ARG A 143 -7.30 13.99 -1.96
C ARG A 143 -6.32 14.92 -1.24
N GLY A 144 -5.13 15.09 -1.82
CA GLY A 144 -4.08 15.94 -1.26
C GLY A 144 -3.29 15.33 -0.10
N LYS A 145 -3.67 14.13 0.38
CA LYS A 145 -2.93 13.37 1.39
C LYS A 145 -2.52 11.99 0.87
N ASP A 146 -3.45 11.28 0.26
CA ASP A 146 -3.24 9.92 -0.25
C ASP A 146 -2.77 9.91 -1.71
N VAL A 147 -2.12 8.83 -2.12
CA VAL A 147 -1.44 8.71 -3.43
C VAL A 147 -2.06 7.56 -4.23
N SER A 148 -2.42 7.83 -5.49
CA SER A 148 -2.87 6.78 -6.40
C SER A 148 -1.67 6.02 -6.96
N LEU A 149 -1.74 4.69 -6.91
CA LEU A 149 -0.77 3.79 -7.51
C LEU A 149 -1.39 3.15 -8.77
N PRO A 150 -0.75 3.17 -9.94
CA PRO A 150 -1.27 2.50 -11.12
C PRO A 150 -1.45 0.99 -10.90
N ALA A 151 -2.67 0.49 -11.04
CA ALA A 151 -2.96 -0.93 -10.96
C ALA A 151 -2.45 -1.66 -12.22
N THR A 152 -1.58 -2.66 -12.03
CA THR A 152 -1.03 -3.47 -13.12
C THR A 152 -1.35 -4.93 -12.89
N PHE A 153 -1.96 -5.59 -13.87
CA PHE A 153 -2.19 -7.03 -13.83
C PHE A 153 -1.02 -7.78 -14.48
N LEU A 154 -0.23 -8.50 -13.67
CA LEU A 154 0.88 -9.30 -14.18
C LEU A 154 0.52 -10.79 -14.25
N ARG A 155 0.44 -11.31 -15.48
CA ARG A 155 0.12 -12.72 -15.75
C ARG A 155 1.26 -13.65 -15.36
N ALA A 156 0.91 -14.88 -14.99
CA ALA A 156 1.90 -15.93 -14.78
C ALA A 156 2.43 -16.44 -16.14
N PRO A 157 3.75 -16.41 -16.40
CA PRO A 157 4.31 -16.81 -17.70
C PRO A 157 3.99 -18.25 -18.11
N ARG A 158 3.78 -19.14 -17.13
CA ARG A 158 3.47 -20.56 -17.37
C ARG A 158 2.03 -20.82 -17.83
N ARG A 159 1.13 -19.83 -17.72
CA ARG A 159 -0.27 -19.93 -18.16
C ARG A 159 -0.76 -18.55 -18.65
N PRO A 160 -0.23 -18.01 -19.76
CA PRO A 160 -0.57 -16.66 -20.23
C PRO A 160 -2.04 -16.54 -20.63
N LEU A 161 -2.67 -17.66 -21.03
CA LEU A 161 -4.09 -17.74 -21.40
C LEU A 161 -5.03 -18.03 -20.23
N ARG A 162 -4.52 -18.29 -19.02
CA ARG A 162 -5.38 -18.33 -17.83
C ARG A 162 -5.89 -16.90 -17.66
N ASP A 163 -7.21 -16.75 -17.62
CA ASP A 163 -7.91 -15.46 -17.65
C ASP A 163 -7.86 -14.75 -19.02
N TRP A 164 -7.69 -15.51 -20.11
CA TRP A 164 -7.89 -15.05 -21.49
C TRP A 164 -9.11 -15.76 -22.07
N GLY A 165 -10.20 -15.01 -22.33
CA GLY A 165 -11.39 -15.52 -23.03
C GLY A 165 -12.57 -15.98 -22.15
N GLY A 166 -12.61 -15.65 -20.87
CA GLY A 166 -13.82 -15.81 -20.04
C GLY A 166 -14.66 -14.53 -20.02
N ASP A 167 -15.95 -14.65 -19.71
CA ASP A 167 -16.96 -13.57 -19.53
C ASP A 167 -16.56 -12.47 -18.52
N GLN A 168 -15.40 -12.63 -17.91
CA GLN A 168 -14.67 -11.68 -17.09
C GLN A 168 -14.20 -10.44 -17.87
N LEU A 169 -13.89 -10.54 -19.16
CA LEU A 169 -13.62 -9.36 -20.00
C LEU A 169 -14.84 -8.42 -20.07
N ARG A 170 -16.07 -8.94 -20.02
CA ARG A 170 -17.29 -8.12 -20.02
C ARG A 170 -17.53 -7.44 -18.66
N ARG A 171 -17.22 -8.13 -17.55
CA ARG A 171 -17.32 -7.58 -16.18
C ARG A 171 -16.19 -6.62 -15.85
N GLU A 172 -14.98 -6.93 -16.29
CA GLU A 172 -13.81 -6.06 -16.18
C GLU A 172 -13.95 -4.87 -17.12
N LEU A 173 -14.50 -4.99 -18.34
CA LEU A 173 -14.80 -3.82 -19.18
C LEU A 173 -15.92 -2.97 -18.61
N SER A 174 -16.93 -3.53 -17.95
CA SER A 174 -17.92 -2.69 -17.24
C SER A 174 -17.31 -1.97 -16.04
N LEU A 175 -16.37 -2.58 -15.31
CA LEU A 175 -15.65 -1.95 -14.19
C LEU A 175 -14.53 -0.98 -14.65
N LEU A 176 -13.84 -1.30 -15.75
CA LEU A 176 -12.82 -0.45 -16.42
C LEU A 176 -13.48 0.72 -17.17
N SER A 177 -14.74 0.61 -17.59
CA SER A 177 -15.45 1.75 -18.17
C SER A 177 -15.74 2.86 -17.14
N LEU A 178 -15.63 2.54 -15.84
CA LEU A 178 -15.68 3.50 -14.73
C LEU A 178 -14.29 3.93 -14.23
N GLN A 179 -13.20 3.32 -14.69
CA GLN A 179 -11.84 3.66 -14.27
C GLN A 179 -11.02 4.10 -15.49
N GLY A 180 -10.95 5.42 -15.64
CA GLY A 180 -10.20 6.10 -16.70
C GLY A 180 -8.77 5.57 -16.85
N ARG A 181 -8.37 5.44 -18.11
CA ARG A 181 -7.05 5.05 -18.58
C ARG A 181 -5.95 5.86 -17.89
N CYS A 182 -5.03 5.20 -17.21
CA CYS A 182 -3.69 5.74 -16.96
C CYS A 182 -2.65 4.62 -17.11
N THR A 183 -2.18 4.47 -18.35
CA THR A 183 -0.89 3.85 -18.66
C THR A 183 0.21 4.89 -18.48
N VAL A 184 1.07 4.80 -17.47
CA VAL A 184 2.34 5.55 -17.48
C VAL A 184 3.44 4.87 -16.66
N GLU A 185 4.66 5.03 -17.16
CA GLU A 185 5.96 4.54 -16.72
C GLU A 185 6.29 4.77 -15.22
N PHE A 186 6.94 3.77 -14.63
CA PHE A 186 7.36 3.72 -13.22
C PHE A 186 8.45 4.75 -12.86
N ASP A 187 9.18 5.31 -13.83
CA ASP A 187 10.38 6.13 -13.58
C ASP A 187 10.10 7.60 -13.22
N LEU A 188 8.87 8.10 -13.39
CA LEU A 188 8.52 9.50 -13.10
C LEU A 188 7.91 9.72 -11.70
N TYR A 189 7.60 8.66 -10.95
CA TYR A 189 6.81 8.80 -9.71
C TYR A 189 7.59 9.39 -8.53
N PHE A 190 8.92 9.27 -8.49
CA PHE A 190 9.71 9.86 -7.40
C PHE A 190 10.15 11.31 -7.65
N SER A 191 10.12 11.79 -8.89
CA SER A 191 10.42 13.19 -9.23
C SER A 191 9.32 14.18 -8.83
N SER A 192 8.11 13.70 -8.51
CA SER A 192 6.99 14.55 -8.10
C SER A 192 6.89 14.81 -6.59
N PHE A 193 7.81 14.29 -5.77
CA PHE A 193 7.95 14.68 -4.35
C PHE A 193 8.66 16.04 -4.22
N GLY A 194 8.13 17.05 -4.91
CA GLY A 194 8.44 18.46 -4.66
C GLY A 194 7.71 18.91 -3.40
N VAL A 195 8.45 19.07 -2.30
CA VAL A 195 7.96 19.63 -1.03
C VAL A 195 7.33 21.00 -1.29
N THR A 196 6.00 21.07 -1.36
CA THR A 196 5.27 22.33 -1.24
C THR A 196 5.15 22.68 0.24
N ARG A 197 5.64 23.87 0.58
CA ARG A 197 5.65 24.44 1.93
C ARG A 197 4.24 24.41 2.54
N MET A 198 4.11 23.90 3.76
CA MET A 198 2.98 24.22 4.63
C MET A 198 3.09 25.69 5.08
N PRO A 199 2.01 26.48 5.04
CA PRO A 199 2.00 27.80 5.67
C PRO A 199 1.99 27.65 7.20
N ILE A 200 2.71 28.55 7.86
CA ILE A 200 2.78 28.72 9.32
C ILE A 200 1.50 29.41 9.79
#